data_AF-A0A1Y2FAE0-F1
#
_entry.id   AF-A0A1Y2FAE0-F1
#
_cell.length_a   1.000
_cell.length_b   1.000
_cell.length_c   1.000
_cell.angle_alpha   90.00
_cell.angle_beta   90.00
_cell.angle_gamma   90.00
#
_symmetry.space_group_name_H-M   'P 1'
#
loop_
_entity.id
_entity.type
_entity.pdbx_description
1 polymer ?
#
loop_
_entity_poly.entity_id
_entity_poly.type
_entity_poly.pdbx_seq_one_letter_code
_entity_poly.pdbx_strand_id
1 'polypeptide(L)'
;NPSPLGLSAFALTTMVLSLVNVSARQLATPNIVIGLALFYGGLVQLLAGMWEFACGNTFAGVALSSYGGFWLSFGVIFIPFFNIEEAYDTTATSGRFADAVGIYLICWAVFTFLLLICTLRSTVAFFLLFFTLDLAFIMLAIGYFREAQGDDNYADCLKAGGYFGILAAALAWINALSGIQDKQNS
;
A
#
# COMPACT_ATOMS: atom_id res chain seq x y z
N ASN A 1 8.16 16.15 -14.51
CA ASN A 1 8.45 15.04 -13.60
C ASN A 1 7.17 14.68 -12.85
N PRO A 2 6.43 13.65 -13.27
CA PRO A 2 5.18 13.23 -12.62
C PRO A 2 5.36 12.43 -11.32
N SER A 3 6.54 11.86 -11.06
CA SER A 3 6.82 10.96 -9.94
C SER A 3 6.43 11.52 -8.56
N PRO A 4 6.68 12.80 -8.23
CA PRO A 4 6.33 13.31 -6.91
C PRO A 4 4.84 13.32 -6.61
N LEU A 5 3.99 13.48 -7.64
CA LEU A 5 2.54 13.39 -7.48
C LEU A 5 2.13 11.98 -7.10
N GLY A 6 2.62 10.97 -7.83
CA GLY A 6 2.35 9.56 -7.55
C GLY A 6 2.88 9.12 -6.19
N LEU A 7 4.09 9.54 -5.82
CA LEU A 7 4.68 9.26 -4.51
C LEU A 7 3.90 9.93 -3.37
N SER A 8 3.39 11.15 -3.56
CA SER A 8 2.56 11.84 -2.57
C SER A 8 1.19 11.18 -2.41
N ALA A 9 0.61 10.70 -3.50
CA ALA A 9 -0.63 9.93 -3.52
C ALA A 9 -0.51 8.61 -2.76
N PHE A 10 0.57 7.87 -3.05
CA PHE A 10 0.94 6.67 -2.32
C PHE A 10 1.13 6.95 -0.84
N ALA A 11 1.94 7.96 -0.50
CA ALA A 11 2.34 8.26 0.86
C ALA A 11 1.14 8.62 1.75
N LEU A 12 0.25 9.50 1.29
CA LEU A 12 -0.91 9.90 2.10
C LEU A 12 -1.85 8.73 2.36
N THR A 13 -2.15 7.95 1.32
CA THR A 13 -3.06 6.80 1.42
C THR A 13 -2.49 5.72 2.33
N THR A 14 -1.19 5.42 2.17
CA THR A 14 -0.46 4.46 3.02
C THR A 14 -0.42 4.94 4.47
N MET A 15 -0.06 6.21 4.72
CA MET A 15 0.02 6.77 6.07
C MET A 15 -1.31 6.62 6.82
N VAL A 16 -2.43 6.97 6.18
CA VAL A 16 -3.74 6.88 6.82
C VAL A 16 -4.13 5.43 7.11
N LEU A 17 -3.93 4.50 6.17
CA LEU A 17 -4.17 3.07 6.42
C LEU A 17 -3.30 2.54 7.56
N SER A 18 -2.02 2.87 7.54
CA SER A 18 -1.06 2.42 8.53
C SER A 18 -1.36 2.95 9.93
N LEU A 19 -1.84 4.19 10.05
CA LEU A 19 -2.31 4.74 11.33
C LEU A 19 -3.53 4.00 11.88
N VAL A 20 -4.45 3.56 11.01
CA VAL A 20 -5.56 2.68 11.42
C VAL A 20 -5.04 1.31 11.85
N ASN A 21 -4.10 0.71 11.11
CA ASN A 21 -3.52 -0.59 11.44
C ASN A 21 -2.80 -0.60 12.80
N VAL A 22 -2.17 0.51 13.20
CA VAL A 22 -1.57 0.65 14.54
C VAL A 22 -2.58 1.04 15.63
N SER A 23 -3.87 1.10 15.28
CA SER A 23 -4.96 1.55 16.16
C SER A 23 -4.73 2.94 16.75
N ALA A 24 -4.14 3.85 15.96
CA ALA A 24 -3.94 5.23 16.38
C ALA A 24 -5.29 5.84 16.78
N ARG A 25 -5.33 6.50 17.95
CA ARG A 25 -6.56 7.08 18.50
C ARG A 25 -7.69 6.05 18.74
N GLN A 26 -7.36 4.76 18.91
CA GLN A 26 -8.33 3.67 19.09
C GLN A 26 -9.25 3.47 17.87
N LEU A 27 -8.84 3.93 16.69
CA LEU A 27 -9.54 3.68 15.44
C LEU A 27 -9.08 2.32 14.89
N ALA A 28 -10.00 1.36 14.82
CA ALA A 28 -9.75 0.05 14.20
C ALA A 28 -10.44 -0.12 12.84
N THR A 29 -11.40 0.74 12.52
CA THR A 29 -12.21 0.63 11.30
C THR A 29 -11.51 1.33 10.12
N PRO A 30 -11.14 0.61 9.04
CA PRO A 30 -10.34 1.16 7.94
C PRO A 30 -11.16 1.98 6.92
N ASN A 31 -12.48 2.08 7.05
CA ASN A 31 -13.37 2.67 6.04
C ASN A 31 -12.98 4.08 5.58
N ILE A 32 -12.34 4.88 6.44
CA ILE A 32 -11.86 6.23 6.07
C ILE A 32 -10.85 6.20 4.91
N VAL A 33 -10.12 5.09 4.77
CA VAL A 33 -9.08 4.89 3.73
C VAL A 33 -9.71 4.72 2.34
N ILE A 34 -10.96 4.24 2.23
CA ILE A 34 -11.59 3.91 0.94
C ILE A 34 -11.60 5.11 -0.01
N GLY A 35 -11.91 6.31 0.50
CA GLY A 35 -11.89 7.53 -0.32
C GLY A 35 -10.50 7.85 -0.89
N LEU A 36 -9.45 7.69 -0.07
CA LEU A 36 -8.06 7.89 -0.51
C LEU A 36 -7.63 6.78 -1.47
N ALA A 37 -7.99 5.54 -1.18
CA ALA A 37 -7.70 4.36 -2.00
C ALA A 37 -8.30 4.49 -3.40
N LEU A 38 -9.52 5.02 -3.54
CA LEU A 38 -10.14 5.20 -4.86
C LEU A 38 -9.57 6.39 -5.61
N PHE A 39 -9.49 7.56 -4.97
CA PHE A 39 -9.26 8.81 -5.69
C PHE A 39 -7.81 9.26 -5.70
N TYR A 40 -7.07 9.09 -4.60
CA TYR A 40 -5.71 9.61 -4.49
C TYR A 40 -4.68 8.52 -4.73
N GLY A 41 -4.49 7.61 -3.76
CA GLY A 41 -3.62 6.45 -3.91
C GLY A 41 -4.01 5.56 -5.08
N GLY A 42 -5.29 5.58 -5.50
CA GLY A 42 -5.76 4.87 -6.69
C GLY A 42 -5.61 5.68 -7.97
N LEU A 43 -6.63 6.49 -8.28
CA LEU A 43 -6.74 7.19 -9.55
C LEU A 43 -5.58 8.17 -9.81
N VAL A 44 -5.30 9.10 -8.90
CA VAL A 44 -4.24 10.10 -9.11
C VAL A 44 -2.88 9.44 -9.23
N GLN A 45 -2.60 8.40 -8.44
CA GLN A 45 -1.35 7.66 -8.53
C GLN A 45 -1.22 6.89 -9.85
N LEU A 46 -2.30 6.23 -10.30
CA LEU A 46 -2.34 5.54 -11.58
C LEU A 46 -2.07 6.50 -12.73
N LEU A 47 -2.75 7.64 -12.72
CA LEU A 47 -2.54 8.73 -13.65
C LEU A 47 -1.07 9.13 -13.66
N ALA A 48 -0.47 9.50 -12.52
CA ALA A 48 0.95 9.86 -12.45
C ALA A 48 1.88 8.81 -13.10
N GLY A 49 1.63 7.51 -12.89
CA GLY A 49 2.37 6.43 -13.55
C GLY A 49 2.20 6.40 -15.08
N MET A 50 1.01 6.70 -15.60
CA MET A 50 0.80 6.80 -17.05
C MET A 50 1.62 7.93 -17.70
N TRP A 51 1.77 9.07 -17.01
CA TRP A 51 2.64 10.15 -17.47
C TRP A 51 4.13 9.80 -17.34
N GLU A 52 4.54 8.93 -16.41
CA GLU A 52 5.93 8.43 -16.34
C GLU A 52 6.30 7.58 -17.56
N PHE A 53 5.38 6.74 -18.07
CA PHE A 53 5.59 6.04 -19.33
C PHE A 53 5.79 7.02 -20.50
N ALA A 54 5.00 8.09 -20.56
CA ALA A 54 5.16 9.14 -21.57
C ALA A 54 6.50 9.89 -21.45
N CYS A 55 7.07 9.97 -20.25
CA CYS A 55 8.40 10.53 -20.00
C CYS A 55 9.54 9.52 -20.23
N GLY A 56 9.25 8.27 -20.62
CA GLY A 56 10.26 7.23 -20.84
C GLY A 56 10.82 6.59 -19.55
N ASN A 57 10.17 6.81 -18.40
CA ASN A 57 10.59 6.25 -17.11
C ASN A 57 9.79 4.97 -16.79
N THR A 58 10.26 3.85 -17.32
CA THR A 58 9.58 2.55 -17.18
C THR A 58 9.43 2.12 -15.72
N PHE A 59 10.45 2.34 -14.88
CA PHE A 59 10.38 1.92 -13.48
C PHE A 59 9.25 2.65 -12.74
N ALA A 60 9.23 3.99 -12.80
CA ALA A 60 8.20 4.76 -12.11
C ALA A 60 6.82 4.54 -12.72
N GLY A 61 6.72 4.38 -14.06
CA GLY A 61 5.48 4.02 -14.72
C GLY A 61 4.90 2.71 -14.19
N VAL A 62 5.72 1.65 -14.14
CA VAL A 62 5.30 0.35 -13.60
C VAL A 62 4.94 0.46 -12.12
N ALA A 63 5.79 1.07 -11.30
CA ALA A 63 5.57 1.15 -9.86
C ALA A 63 4.31 1.97 -9.51
N LEU A 64 4.18 3.18 -10.04
CA LEU A 64 3.07 4.08 -9.71
C LEU A 64 1.75 3.57 -10.28
N SER A 65 1.72 3.10 -11.53
CA SER A 65 0.49 2.55 -12.09
C SER A 65 0.05 1.27 -11.38
N SER A 66 0.99 0.40 -10.99
CA SER A 66 0.65 -0.84 -10.28
C SER A 66 0.14 -0.55 -8.88
N TYR A 67 0.77 0.33 -8.11
CA TYR A 67 0.27 0.70 -6.78
C TYR A 67 -1.03 1.53 -6.84
N GLY A 68 -1.24 2.31 -7.91
CA GLY A 68 -2.56 2.88 -8.23
C GLY A 68 -3.62 1.81 -8.41
N GLY A 69 -3.29 0.76 -9.18
CA GLY A 69 -4.11 -0.44 -9.31
C GLY A 69 -4.37 -1.13 -7.97
N PHE A 70 -3.33 -1.34 -7.15
CA PHE A 70 -3.43 -1.91 -5.81
C PHE A 70 -4.46 -1.17 -4.96
N TRP A 71 -4.39 0.16 -4.90
CA TRP A 71 -5.29 0.94 -4.07
C TRP A 71 -6.73 0.89 -4.58
N LEU A 72 -6.94 0.97 -5.90
CA LEU A 72 -8.26 0.81 -6.51
C LEU A 72 -8.86 -0.56 -6.17
N SER A 73 -8.11 -1.66 -6.41
CA SER A 73 -8.60 -3.01 -6.16
C SER A 73 -8.74 -3.31 -4.66
N PHE A 74 -7.83 -2.84 -3.82
CA PHE A 74 -7.89 -3.03 -2.38
C PHE A 74 -9.06 -2.26 -1.75
N GLY A 75 -9.33 -1.03 -2.21
CA GLY A 75 -10.51 -0.28 -1.78
C GLY A 75 -11.81 -1.01 -2.15
N VAL A 76 -11.88 -1.58 -3.35
CA VAL A 76 -13.05 -2.36 -3.83
C VAL A 76 -13.37 -3.56 -2.95
N ILE A 77 -12.38 -4.25 -2.38
CA ILE A 77 -12.58 -5.39 -1.46
C ILE A 77 -13.51 -5.01 -0.29
N PHE A 78 -13.39 -3.80 0.23
CA PHE A 78 -14.11 -3.34 1.44
C PHE A 78 -15.33 -2.44 1.13
N ILE A 79 -15.74 -2.34 -0.13
CA ILE A 79 -16.95 -1.61 -0.51
C ILE A 79 -18.11 -2.61 -0.57
N PRO A 80 -19.15 -2.48 0.28
CA PRO A 80 -20.26 -3.44 0.36
C PRO A 80 -20.96 -3.69 -0.98
N PHE A 81 -21.03 -2.69 -1.85
CA PHE A 81 -21.64 -2.80 -3.18
C PHE A 81 -21.03 -3.92 -4.05
N PHE A 82 -19.73 -4.21 -3.90
CA PHE A 82 -19.07 -5.26 -4.69
C PHE A 82 -19.24 -6.66 -4.10
N ASN A 83 -19.76 -6.77 -2.87
CA ASN A 83 -20.09 -8.02 -2.22
C ASN A 83 -18.94 -9.04 -2.10
N ILE A 84 -17.69 -8.56 -2.02
CA ILE A 84 -16.51 -9.44 -2.00
C ILE A 84 -16.38 -10.16 -0.66
N GLU A 85 -16.51 -9.45 0.46
CA GLU A 85 -16.42 -10.02 1.81
C GLU A 85 -17.54 -11.04 2.08
N GLU A 86 -18.79 -10.66 1.84
CA GLU A 86 -19.98 -11.50 2.04
C GLU A 86 -19.95 -12.79 1.20
N ALA A 87 -19.28 -12.79 0.04
CA ALA A 87 -19.13 -13.99 -0.76
C ALA A 87 -18.40 -15.13 -0.01
N TYR A 88 -17.56 -14.80 0.98
CA TYR A 88 -16.84 -15.78 1.80
C TYR A 88 -17.64 -16.24 3.03
N ASP A 89 -18.62 -15.46 3.50
CA ASP A 89 -19.48 -15.78 4.67
C ASP A 89 -20.43 -16.96 4.42
N THR A 90 -20.63 -17.35 3.16
CA THR A 90 -21.50 -18.47 2.78
C THR A 90 -20.91 -19.86 3.08
N THR A 91 -19.63 -19.93 3.45
CA THR A 91 -18.95 -21.19 3.75
C THR A 91 -18.95 -21.45 5.25
N ALA A 92 -19.22 -22.69 5.68
CA ALA A 92 -19.22 -23.09 7.10
C ALA A 92 -17.83 -23.02 7.77
N THR A 93 -16.84 -22.41 7.13
CA THR A 93 -15.45 -22.30 7.58
C THR A 93 -15.15 -20.82 7.83
N SER A 94 -15.03 -20.45 9.10
CA SER A 94 -14.62 -19.10 9.52
C SER A 94 -13.22 -18.74 8.98
N GLY A 95 -12.99 -17.46 8.69
CA GLY A 95 -11.64 -16.94 8.35
C GLY A 95 -11.25 -16.99 6.87
N ARG A 96 -12.10 -17.50 5.97
CA ARG A 96 -11.79 -17.60 4.52
C ARG A 96 -11.56 -16.25 3.84
N PHE A 97 -12.28 -15.21 4.24
CA PHE A 97 -12.04 -13.86 3.75
C PHE A 97 -10.63 -13.37 4.12
N ALA A 98 -10.23 -13.55 5.39
CA ALA A 98 -8.90 -13.17 5.85
C ALA A 98 -7.79 -13.94 5.10
N ASP A 99 -7.95 -15.25 4.85
CA ASP A 99 -7.02 -15.99 3.99
C ASP A 99 -6.92 -15.41 2.57
N ALA A 100 -8.05 -15.02 1.96
CA ALA A 100 -8.05 -14.42 0.63
C ALA A 100 -7.32 -13.08 0.62
N VAL A 101 -7.52 -12.23 1.63
CA VAL A 101 -6.79 -10.96 1.79
C VAL A 101 -5.31 -11.21 2.04
N GLY A 102 -4.95 -12.22 2.84
CA GLY A 102 -3.56 -12.62 3.06
C GLY A 102 -2.86 -13.07 1.77
N ILE A 103 -3.53 -13.89 0.95
CA ILE A 103 -3.03 -14.31 -0.38
C ILE A 103 -2.84 -13.10 -1.30
N TYR A 104 -3.80 -12.18 -1.30
CA TYR A 104 -3.71 -10.96 -2.09
C TYR A 104 -2.46 -10.14 -1.70
N LEU A 105 -2.24 -9.92 -0.39
CA LEU A 105 -1.13 -9.11 0.11
C LEU A 105 0.24 -9.77 -0.08
N ILE A 106 0.36 -11.09 0.06
CA ILE A 106 1.64 -11.77 -0.17
C ILE A 106 2.05 -11.72 -1.64
N CYS A 107 1.10 -11.75 -2.59
CA CYS A 107 1.40 -11.52 -4.00
C CYS A 107 1.90 -10.10 -4.25
N TRP A 108 1.35 -9.09 -3.56
CA TRP A 108 1.86 -7.72 -3.60
C TRP A 108 3.24 -7.58 -2.98
N ALA A 109 3.57 -8.35 -1.93
CA ALA A 109 4.94 -8.44 -1.42
C ALA A 109 5.89 -8.98 -2.50
N VAL A 110 5.55 -10.07 -3.19
CA VAL A 110 6.40 -10.60 -4.29
C VAL A 110 6.64 -9.53 -5.37
N PHE A 111 5.60 -8.82 -5.80
CA PHE A 111 5.76 -7.72 -6.76
C PHE A 111 6.66 -6.59 -6.21
N THR A 112 6.46 -6.20 -4.95
CA THR A 112 7.24 -5.16 -4.29
C THR A 112 8.71 -5.55 -4.16
N PHE A 113 8.99 -6.82 -3.83
CA PHE A 113 10.33 -7.38 -3.76
C PHE A 113 11.06 -7.33 -5.12
N LEU A 114 10.35 -7.61 -6.23
CA LEU A 114 10.92 -7.46 -7.57
C LEU A 114 11.31 -6.00 -7.85
N LEU A 115 10.45 -5.04 -7.47
CA LEU A 115 10.78 -3.61 -7.59
C LEU A 115 11.92 -3.20 -6.66
N LEU A 116 11.98 -3.74 -5.44
CA LEU A 116 13.05 -3.51 -4.48
C LEU A 116 14.42 -3.86 -5.08
N ILE A 117 14.54 -5.00 -5.76
CA ILE A 117 15.78 -5.40 -6.45
C ILE A 117 16.21 -4.33 -7.48
N CYS A 118 15.26 -3.76 -8.22
CA CYS A 118 15.55 -2.69 -9.17
C CYS A 118 16.02 -1.38 -8.53
N THR A 119 15.82 -1.21 -7.21
CA THR A 119 16.25 -0.01 -6.46
C THR A 119 17.61 -0.15 -5.77
N LEU A 120 18.30 -1.30 -5.86
CA LEU A 120 19.58 -1.54 -5.17
C LEU A 120 20.70 -0.57 -5.55
N ARG A 121 20.62 0.07 -6.72
CA ARG A 121 21.58 1.10 -7.19
C ARG A 121 21.02 2.52 -7.15
N SER A 122 19.86 2.72 -6.50
CA SER A 122 19.22 4.02 -6.36
C SER A 122 19.67 4.75 -5.08
N THR A 123 19.01 5.84 -4.71
CA THR A 123 19.27 6.52 -3.42
C THR A 123 18.84 5.63 -2.25
N VAL A 124 19.50 5.80 -1.10
CA VAL A 124 19.15 5.07 0.12
C VAL A 124 17.68 5.28 0.51
N ALA A 125 17.16 6.51 0.37
CA ALA A 125 15.76 6.81 0.67
C ALA A 125 14.78 6.08 -0.26
N PHE A 126 15.12 5.91 -1.54
CA PHE A 126 14.28 5.21 -2.50
C PHE A 126 14.33 3.69 -2.31
N PHE A 127 15.50 3.13 -2.03
CA PHE A 127 15.64 1.73 -1.64
C PHE A 127 14.86 1.41 -0.36
N LEU A 128 15.02 2.22 0.69
CA LEU A 128 14.34 2.01 1.97
C LEU A 128 12.81 2.12 1.87
N LEU A 129 12.29 2.90 0.93
CA LEU A 129 10.86 3.00 0.66
C LEU A 129 10.30 1.64 0.26
N PHE A 130 10.89 1.00 -0.76
CA PHE A 130 10.44 -0.31 -1.22
C PHE A 130 10.72 -1.40 -0.19
N PHE A 131 11.83 -1.31 0.54
CA PHE A 131 12.17 -2.28 1.58
C PHE A 131 11.15 -2.26 2.72
N THR A 132 10.79 -1.08 3.22
CA THR A 132 9.80 -0.96 4.29
C THR A 132 8.39 -1.28 3.80
N LEU A 133 8.05 -0.96 2.55
CA LEU A 133 6.79 -1.37 1.95
C LEU A 133 6.67 -2.90 1.80
N ASP A 134 7.74 -3.57 1.38
CA ASP A 134 7.78 -5.03 1.25
C ASP A 134 7.51 -5.70 2.60
N LEU A 135 8.20 -5.24 3.66
CA LEU A 135 7.98 -5.71 5.02
C LEU A 135 6.56 -5.39 5.52
N ALA A 136 5.98 -4.25 5.13
CA ALA A 136 4.59 -3.93 5.46
C ALA A 136 3.63 -4.98 4.86
N PHE A 137 3.76 -5.29 3.57
CA PHE A 137 2.92 -6.31 2.92
C PHE A 137 3.09 -7.70 3.55
N ILE A 138 4.33 -8.11 3.84
CA ILE A 138 4.60 -9.40 4.48
C ILE A 138 3.94 -9.48 5.86
N MET A 139 4.11 -8.46 6.70
CA MET A 139 3.54 -8.46 8.06
C MET A 139 2.01 -8.40 8.04
N LEU A 140 1.41 -7.64 7.12
CA LEU A 140 -0.04 -7.60 6.95
C LEU A 140 -0.57 -8.96 6.47
N ALA A 141 0.07 -9.59 5.49
CA ALA A 141 -0.32 -10.91 5.00
C ALA A 141 -0.27 -11.96 6.12
N ILE A 142 0.81 -11.98 6.91
CA ILE A 142 0.94 -12.85 8.08
C ILE A 142 -0.19 -12.57 9.09
N GLY A 143 -0.50 -11.30 9.35
CA GLY A 143 -1.60 -10.92 10.24
C GLY A 143 -2.94 -11.51 9.79
N TYR A 144 -3.30 -11.35 8.51
CA TYR A 144 -4.54 -11.92 7.95
C TYR A 144 -4.55 -13.45 7.96
N PHE A 145 -3.43 -14.12 7.67
CA PHE A 145 -3.37 -15.59 7.78
C PHE A 145 -3.54 -16.09 9.22
N ARG A 146 -3.02 -15.35 10.20
CA ARG A 146 -3.19 -15.67 11.63
C ARG A 146 -4.62 -15.39 12.11
N GLU A 147 -5.23 -14.31 11.63
CA GLU A 147 -6.64 -14.00 11.86
C GLU A 147 -7.53 -15.13 11.33
N ALA A 148 -7.27 -15.63 10.12
CA ALA A 148 -7.99 -16.75 9.53
C ALA A 148 -7.92 -18.03 10.38
N GLN A 149 -6.83 -18.22 11.14
CA GLN A 149 -6.61 -19.35 12.03
C GLN A 149 -7.18 -19.13 13.45
N GLY A 150 -7.70 -17.94 13.74
CA GLY A 150 -8.18 -17.57 15.08
C GLY A 150 -7.06 -17.39 16.12
N ASP A 151 -5.84 -17.03 15.69
CA ASP A 151 -4.71 -16.79 16.59
C ASP A 151 -4.82 -15.41 17.26
N ASP A 152 -4.87 -15.37 18.58
CA ASP A 152 -5.04 -14.14 19.38
C ASP A 152 -4.00 -13.03 19.09
N ASN A 153 -2.83 -13.35 18.54
CA ASN A 153 -1.77 -12.37 18.29
C ASN A 153 -1.77 -11.82 16.85
N TYR A 154 -2.80 -12.09 16.04
CA TYR A 154 -2.89 -11.58 14.67
C TYR A 154 -2.78 -10.04 14.61
N ALA A 155 -3.38 -9.35 15.60
CA ALA A 155 -3.40 -7.89 15.68
C ALA A 155 -1.99 -7.29 15.81
N ASP A 156 -1.06 -7.97 16.47
CA ASP A 156 0.31 -7.48 16.62
C ASP A 156 1.08 -7.53 15.29
N CYS A 157 0.81 -8.55 14.45
CA CYS A 157 1.33 -8.59 13.08
C CYS A 157 0.75 -7.46 12.22
N LEU A 158 -0.56 -7.18 12.33
CA LEU A 158 -1.18 -6.07 11.62
C LEU A 158 -0.60 -4.71 12.04
N LYS A 159 -0.36 -4.50 13.35
CA LYS A 159 0.31 -3.32 13.87
C LYS A 159 1.76 -3.21 13.35
N ALA A 160 2.50 -4.32 13.33
CA ALA A 160 3.85 -4.35 12.77
C ALA A 160 3.86 -3.90 11.29
N GLY A 161 2.93 -4.42 10.49
CA GLY A 161 2.72 -3.97 9.11
C GLY A 161 2.34 -2.49 9.02
N GLY A 162 1.52 -2.01 9.95
CA GLY A 162 1.23 -0.59 10.13
C GLY A 162 2.48 0.27 10.35
N TYR A 163 3.36 -0.10 11.29
CA TYR A 163 4.60 0.65 11.53
C TYR A 163 5.52 0.70 10.30
N PHE A 164 5.68 -0.42 9.60
CA PHE A 164 6.45 -0.43 8.35
C PHE A 164 5.82 0.46 7.27
N GLY A 165 4.48 0.47 7.16
CA GLY A 165 3.79 1.36 6.23
C GLY A 165 3.91 2.85 6.59
N ILE A 166 3.95 3.22 7.87
CA ILE A 166 4.27 4.60 8.31
C ILE A 166 5.67 4.99 7.82
N LEU A 167 6.66 4.12 7.97
CA LEU A 167 8.02 4.36 7.48
C LEU A 167 8.07 4.49 5.96
N ALA A 168 7.40 3.59 5.23
CA ALA A 168 7.29 3.64 3.77
C ALA A 168 6.66 4.94 3.28
N ALA A 169 5.58 5.38 3.93
CA ALA A 169 4.91 6.63 3.61
C ALA A 169 5.80 7.87 3.85
N ALA A 170 6.50 7.91 4.99
CA ALA A 170 7.45 8.99 5.28
C ALA A 170 8.58 9.05 4.25
N LEU A 171 9.16 7.91 3.89
CA LEU A 171 10.19 7.81 2.85
C LEU A 171 9.65 8.21 1.47
N ALA A 172 8.40 7.88 1.14
CA ALA A 172 7.75 8.32 -0.08
C ALA A 172 7.60 9.84 -0.16
N TRP A 173 7.21 10.51 0.94
CA TRP A 173 7.21 11.97 0.97
C TRP A 173 8.60 12.59 0.88
N ILE A 174 9.63 11.97 1.46
CA ILE A 174 11.01 12.44 1.30
C ILE A 174 11.44 12.38 -0.18
N ASN A 175 11.15 11.27 -0.87
CA ASN A 175 11.43 11.14 -2.30
C ASN A 175 10.55 12.06 -3.17
N ALA A 176 9.31 12.33 -2.76
CA ALA A 176 8.46 13.30 -3.43
C ALA A 176 9.00 14.72 -3.28
N LEU A 177 9.39 15.11 -2.07
CA LEU A 177 9.96 16.41 -1.77
C LEU A 177 11.20 16.68 -2.62
N SER A 178 12.12 15.73 -2.68
CA SER A 178 13.34 15.86 -3.49
C SER A 178 13.06 16.01 -5.00
N GLY A 179 11.93 15.49 -5.49
CA GLY A 179 11.49 15.66 -6.87
C GLY A 179 10.64 16.90 -7.14
N ILE A 180 10.11 17.57 -6.11
CA ILE A 180 9.36 18.84 -6.19
C ILE A 180 10.30 20.04 -6.08
N GLN A 181 11.35 19.91 -5.26
CA GLN A 181 12.30 20.98 -5.02
C GLN A 181 13.08 21.34 -6.30
N ASP A 182 13.10 22.62 -6.63
CA ASP A 182 13.86 23.20 -7.72
C ASP A 182 14.39 24.59 -7.33
N LYS A 183 15.15 25.23 -8.23
CA LYS A 183 15.77 26.54 -7.99
C LYS A 183 14.77 27.69 -7.82
N GLN A 184 13.48 27.49 -8.13
CA GLN A 184 12.44 28.50 -8.01
C GLN A 184 11.75 28.44 -6.65
N ASN A 185 11.78 27.28 -5.98
CA ASN A 185 11.09 27.05 -4.71
C ASN A 185 12.00 26.58 -3.55
N SER A 186 13.32 26.48 -3.76
CA SER A 186 14.34 26.13 -2.76
C SER A 186 15.72 26.70 -3.05
#